data_AF-A0A5R9K9E9-F1
#
_entry.id   AF-A0A5R9K9E9-F1
#
_cell.length_a   1.000
_cell.length_b   1.000
_cell.length_c   1.000
_cell.angle_alpha   90.00
_cell.angle_beta   90.00
_cell.angle_gamma   90.00
#
_symmetry.space_group_name_H-M   'P 1'
#
loop_
_entity.id
_entity.type
_entity.pdbx_description
1 polymer ?
#
loop_
_entity_poly.entity_id
_entity_poly.type
_entity_poly.pdbx_seq_one_letter_code
_entity_poly.pdbx_strand_id
1 'polypeptide(L)'
;MHYEAYALNANKENTRFQFKSTGKRGIFEKVILITQINDYLFNLSLLDYDLITQEYSDKAITDNGDMPEVLATVFEAINIFLNEYSDKSVYFEGSTMARTRLYQIVINKTYDL
;
A
#
# COMPACT_ATOMS: atom_id res chain seq x y z
N MET A 1 5.47 -12.10 14.09
CA MET A 1 4.86 -12.68 12.88
C MET A 1 5.53 -11.99 11.71
N HIS A 2 6.25 -12.75 10.88
CA HIS A 2 6.68 -12.25 9.58
C HIS A 2 5.52 -12.53 8.63
N TYR A 3 4.88 -11.47 8.15
CA TYR A 3 3.85 -11.57 7.12
C TYR A 3 4.55 -11.37 5.78
N GLU A 4 4.31 -12.28 4.84
CA GLU A 4 4.89 -12.19 3.51
C GLU A 4 4.08 -11.18 2.69
N ALA A 5 4.79 -10.35 1.94
CA ALA A 5 4.18 -9.43 1.00
C ALA A 5 3.66 -10.20 -0.23
N TYR A 6 2.61 -9.66 -0.84
CA TYR A 6 2.15 -10.14 -2.14
C TYR A 6 3.12 -9.71 -3.23
N ALA A 7 3.28 -10.56 -4.24
CA ALA A 7 4.08 -10.24 -5.41
C ALA A 7 3.60 -8.94 -6.08
N LEU A 8 4.51 -7.98 -6.19
CA LEU A 8 4.26 -6.68 -6.80
C LEU A 8 4.58 -6.70 -8.31
N ASN A 9 3.67 -6.18 -9.11
CA ASN A 9 3.93 -5.80 -10.50
C ASN A 9 4.09 -4.27 -10.58
N ALA A 10 5.32 -3.81 -10.74
CA ALA A 10 5.68 -2.40 -10.77
C ALA A 10 5.74 -1.84 -12.19
N ASN A 11 5.42 -0.55 -12.36
CA ASN A 11 5.82 0.20 -13.55
C ASN A 11 7.33 0.50 -13.54
N LYS A 12 7.83 1.02 -14.66
CA LYS A 12 9.25 1.32 -14.83
C LYS A 12 9.76 2.36 -13.83
N GLU A 13 8.92 3.31 -13.44
CA GLU A 13 9.27 4.41 -12.55
C GLU A 13 9.10 4.05 -11.05
N ASN A 14 8.68 2.82 -10.73
CA ASN A 14 8.40 2.39 -9.35
C ASN A 14 7.44 3.33 -8.58
N THR A 15 6.50 3.96 -9.30
CA THR A 15 5.45 4.83 -8.75
C THR A 15 4.08 4.18 -8.73
N ARG A 16 3.95 2.99 -9.34
CA ARG A 16 2.70 2.24 -9.44
C ARG A 16 2.98 0.76 -9.28
N PHE A 17 2.33 0.14 -8.30
CA PHE A 17 2.47 -1.29 -8.00
C PHE A 17 1.10 -1.96 -7.96
N GLN A 18 0.89 -2.97 -8.79
CA GLN A 18 -0.29 -3.84 -8.76
C GLN A 18 -0.02 -5.10 -7.95
N PHE A 19 -1.02 -5.58 -7.22
CA PHE A 19 -0.97 -6.89 -6.56
C PHE A 19 -2.38 -7.46 -6.34
N LYS A 20 -2.44 -8.75 -5.98
CA LYS A 20 -3.68 -9.47 -5.72
C LYS A 20 -3.79 -9.82 -4.25
N SER A 21 -4.68 -9.13 -3.53
CA SER A 21 -5.02 -9.43 -2.13
C SER A 21 -5.90 -10.67 -2.07
N THR A 22 -5.48 -11.69 -1.32
CA THR A 22 -6.18 -12.97 -1.21
C THR A 22 -6.58 -13.20 0.24
N GLY A 23 -7.87 -13.38 0.48
CA GLY A 23 -8.38 -13.51 1.83
C GLY A 23 -9.75 -14.16 1.89
N LYS A 24 -10.43 -13.99 3.02
CA LYS A 24 -11.68 -14.70 3.34
C LYS A 24 -12.84 -14.39 2.40
N ARG A 25 -12.78 -13.24 1.71
CA ARG A 25 -13.81 -12.77 0.77
C ARG A 25 -13.42 -12.98 -0.69
N GLY A 26 -12.27 -13.61 -0.95
CA GLY A 26 -11.78 -13.91 -2.29
C GLY A 26 -10.54 -13.08 -2.65
N ILE A 27 -10.38 -12.87 -3.96
CA ILE A 27 -9.22 -12.19 -4.54
C ILE A 27 -9.65 -10.80 -5.01
N PHE A 28 -8.92 -9.77 -4.60
CA PHE A 28 -9.13 -8.39 -5.00
C PHE A 28 -7.87 -7.82 -5.62
N GLU A 29 -8.02 -7.17 -6.78
CA GLU A 29 -6.93 -6.43 -7.40
C GLU A 29 -6.76 -5.09 -6.71
N LYS A 30 -5.52 -4.80 -6.32
CA LYS A 30 -5.16 -3.58 -5.60
C LYS A 30 -4.01 -2.88 -6.29
N VAL A 31 -3.95 -1.57 -6.12
CA VAL A 31 -2.89 -0.73 -6.65
C VAL A 31 -2.37 0.20 -5.57
N ILE A 32 -1.04 0.25 -5.45
CA ILE A 32 -0.34 1.28 -4.70
C ILE A 32 0.11 2.34 -5.73
N LEU A 33 -0.31 3.58 -5.53
CA LEU A 33 0.16 4.73 -6.31
C LEU A 33 0.99 5.65 -5.42
N ILE A 34 2.17 6.03 -5.89
CA ILE A 34 3.05 7.02 -5.28
C ILE A 34 3.04 8.26 -6.16
N THR A 35 2.36 9.31 -5.69
CA THR A 35 2.12 10.54 -6.44
C THR A 35 2.89 11.70 -5.81
N GLN A 36 3.61 12.46 -6.62
CA GLN A 36 4.36 13.62 -6.13
C GLN A 36 3.44 14.68 -5.53
N ILE A 37 3.75 15.14 -4.30
CA ILE A 37 3.16 16.34 -3.70
C ILE A 37 4.09 17.54 -3.96
N ASN A 38 5.40 17.35 -3.72
CA ASN A 38 6.45 18.32 -4.04
C ASN A 38 7.79 17.58 -4.31
N ASP A 39 8.88 18.33 -4.49
CA ASP A 39 10.20 17.78 -4.85
C ASP A 39 10.77 16.73 -3.88
N TYR A 40 10.33 16.73 -2.62
CA TYR A 40 10.84 15.82 -1.57
C TYR A 40 9.76 14.95 -0.94
N LEU A 41 8.48 15.22 -1.21
CA LEU A 41 7.35 14.55 -0.56
C LEU A 41 6.40 13.94 -1.60
N PHE A 42 6.08 12.67 -1.40
CA PHE A 42 5.16 11.90 -2.23
C PHE A 42 4.04 11.33 -1.37
N ASN A 43 2.82 11.29 -1.91
CA ASN A 43 1.68 10.64 -1.31
C ASN A 43 1.58 9.19 -1.77
N LEU A 44 1.37 8.25 -0.85
CA LEU A 44 1.01 6.87 -1.17
C LEU A 44 -0.50 6.66 -1.02
N SER A 45 -1.12 6.18 -2.09
CA SER A 45 -2.53 5.78 -2.10
C SER A 45 -2.65 4.27 -2.30
N LEU A 46 -3.39 3.60 -1.43
CA LEU A 46 -3.80 2.20 -1.59
C LEU A 46 -5.22 2.15 -2.15
N LEU A 47 -5.37 1.62 -3.35
CA LEU A 47 -6.60 1.63 -4.13
C LEU A 47 -7.08 0.20 -4.40
N ASP A 48 -8.40 0.00 -4.31
CA ASP A 48 -9.06 -1.18 -4.89
C ASP A 48 -9.33 -0.93 -6.36
N TYR A 49 -9.12 -1.93 -7.21
CA TYR A 49 -9.53 -1.92 -8.60
C TYR A 49 -10.86 -2.65 -8.75
N ASP A 50 -11.88 -1.94 -9.20
CA ASP A 50 -13.19 -2.51 -9.49
C ASP A 50 -13.22 -3.04 -10.93
N LEU A 51 -13.39 -4.35 -11.09
CA LEU A 51 -13.42 -5.02 -12.40
C LEU A 51 -14.67 -4.70 -13.22
N ILE A 52 -15.77 -4.28 -12.58
CA ILE A 52 -17.04 -3.96 -13.23
C ILE A 52 -16.97 -2.55 -13.79
N THR A 53 -16.57 -1.57 -12.97
CA THR A 53 -16.49 -0.17 -13.41
C THR A 53 -15.17 0.16 -14.12
N GLN A 54 -14.15 -0.68 -13.95
CA GLN A 54 -12.77 -0.44 -14.38
C GLN A 54 -12.15 0.81 -13.72
N GLU A 55 -12.61 1.15 -12.52
CA GLU A 55 -12.15 2.33 -11.77
C GLU A 55 -11.32 1.92 -10.55
N TYR A 56 -10.46 2.85 -10.11
CA TYR A 56 -9.74 2.74 -8.84
C TYR A 56 -10.46 3.51 -7.74
N SER A 57 -10.55 2.92 -6.55
CA SER A 57 -11.20 3.54 -5.39
C SER A 57 -10.36 3.38 -4.12
N ASP A 58 -10.05 4.49 -3.46
CA ASP A 58 -9.45 4.54 -2.12
C ASP A 58 -10.49 4.44 -0.99
N LYS A 59 -11.78 4.52 -1.33
CA LYS A 59 -12.90 4.47 -0.39
C LYS A 59 -13.48 3.08 -0.20
N ALA A 60 -13.17 2.15 -1.10
CA ALA A 60 -13.66 0.79 -1.00
C ALA A 60 -13.12 0.11 0.27
N ILE A 61 -14.02 -0.58 0.99
CA ILE A 61 -13.69 -1.35 2.18
C ILE A 61 -13.84 -2.82 1.83
N THR A 62 -12.72 -3.44 1.45
CA THR A 62 -12.69 -4.87 1.10
C THR A 62 -12.85 -5.77 2.32
N ASP A 63 -12.30 -5.39 3.48
CA ASP A 63 -12.31 -6.20 4.72
C ASP A 63 -12.02 -7.70 4.48
N ASN A 64 -10.97 -7.99 3.71
CA ASN A 64 -10.66 -9.34 3.21
C ASN A 64 -9.95 -10.21 4.28
N GLY A 65 -9.61 -9.64 5.43
CA GLY A 65 -9.00 -10.35 6.57
C GLY A 65 -7.49 -10.59 6.44
N ASP A 66 -6.81 -9.94 5.50
CA ASP A 66 -5.40 -10.07 5.14
C ASP A 66 -4.62 -8.75 5.31
N MET A 67 -5.06 -7.93 6.27
CA MET A 67 -4.47 -6.61 6.50
C MET A 67 -2.95 -6.65 6.77
N PRO A 68 -2.41 -7.60 7.55
CA PRO A 68 -0.97 -7.65 7.77
C PRO A 68 -0.16 -7.90 6.49
N GLU A 69 -0.63 -8.79 5.61
CA GLU A 69 -0.02 -9.09 4.31
C GLU A 69 -0.12 -7.88 3.36
N VAL A 70 -1.27 -7.19 3.35
CA VAL A 70 -1.44 -5.92 2.62
C VAL A 70 -0.46 -4.86 3.12
N LEU A 71 -0.25 -4.74 4.44
CA LEU A 71 0.71 -3.78 4.99
C LEU A 71 2.16 -4.16 4.70
N ALA A 72 2.52 -5.45 4.78
CA ALA A 72 3.83 -5.94 4.35
C ALA A 72 4.10 -5.56 2.88
N THR A 73 3.08 -5.72 2.03
CA THR A 73 3.14 -5.34 0.60
C THR A 73 3.32 -3.84 0.39
N VAL A 74 2.62 -3.01 1.17
CA VAL A 74 2.79 -1.54 1.14
C VAL A 74 4.21 -1.16 1.55
N PHE A 75 4.78 -1.78 2.58
CA PHE A 75 6.16 -1.51 2.98
C PHE A 75 7.18 -1.96 1.95
N GLU A 76 6.97 -3.11 1.31
CA GLU A 76 7.82 -3.55 0.20
C GLU A 76 7.83 -2.51 -0.94
N ALA A 77 6.66 -2.01 -1.34
CA ALA A 77 6.57 -0.96 -2.35
C ALA A 77 7.27 0.34 -1.94
N ILE A 78 7.12 0.76 -0.66
CA ILE A 78 7.83 1.92 -0.11
C ILE A 78 9.35 1.70 -0.17
N ASN A 79 9.84 0.52 0.23
CA ASN A 79 11.26 0.20 0.20
C ASN A 79 11.80 0.21 -1.23
N ILE A 80 11.08 -0.35 -2.21
CA ILE A 80 11.48 -0.33 -3.62
C ILE A 80 11.61 1.11 -4.11
N PHE A 81 10.62 1.96 -3.84
CA PHE A 81 10.65 3.37 -4.24
C PHE A 81 11.80 4.14 -3.57
N LEU A 82 11.96 4.03 -2.25
CA LEU A 82 13.00 4.77 -1.51
C LEU A 82 14.42 4.27 -1.79
N ASN A 83 14.60 3.02 -2.25
CA ASN A 83 15.90 2.55 -2.72
C ASN A 83 16.33 3.21 -4.04
N GLU A 84 15.38 3.57 -4.90
CA GLU A 84 15.64 4.29 -6.14
C GLU A 84 15.74 5.81 -5.91
N TYR A 85 14.90 6.34 -5.01
CA TYR A 85 14.77 7.77 -4.72
C TYR A 85 15.08 8.08 -3.25
N SER A 86 16.34 7.86 -2.85
CA SER A 86 16.78 7.88 -1.44
C SER A 86 16.69 9.23 -0.73
N ASP A 87 16.55 10.33 -1.48
CA ASP A 87 16.38 11.70 -0.95
C ASP A 87 14.91 12.10 -0.76
N LYS A 88 13.96 11.19 -1.03
CA LYS A 88 12.51 11.46 -0.98
C LYS A 88 11.87 10.88 0.28
N SER A 89 10.70 11.40 0.61
CA SER A 89 9.85 10.94 1.71
C SER A 89 8.47 10.55 1.17
N VAL A 90 7.89 9.51 1.76
CA VAL A 90 6.54 9.02 1.44
C VAL A 90 5.61 9.30 2.61
N TYR A 91 4.53 10.04 2.34
CA TYR A 91 3.39 10.23 3.22
C TYR A 91 2.35 9.15 2.98
N PHE A 92 1.81 8.58 4.06
CA PHE A 92 0.74 7.60 3.98
C PHE A 92 -0.23 7.75 5.16
N GLU A 93 -1.53 7.73 4.87
CA GLU A 93 -2.60 7.72 5.86
C GLU A 93 -3.71 6.75 5.46
N GLY A 94 -4.48 6.29 6.46
CA GLY A 94 -5.71 5.56 6.19
C GLY A 94 -6.85 6.52 5.85
N SER A 95 -7.84 6.03 5.10
CA SER A 95 -9.08 6.79 4.81
C SER A 95 -9.90 7.18 6.05
N THR A 96 -9.55 6.64 7.22
CA THR A 96 -10.11 7.00 8.52
C THR A 96 -9.00 7.09 9.57
N MET A 97 -9.21 7.88 10.62
CA MET A 97 -8.27 7.98 11.74
C MET A 97 -7.97 6.61 12.39
N ALA A 98 -8.97 5.72 12.45
CA ALA A 98 -8.79 4.38 12.98
C ALA A 98 -7.82 3.54 12.12
N ARG A 99 -7.91 3.63 10.79
CA ARG A 99 -6.96 2.96 9.88
C ARG A 99 -5.56 3.55 10.02
N THR A 100 -5.42 4.87 10.06
CA THR A 100 -4.13 5.52 10.30
C THR A 100 -3.50 5.04 11.61
N ARG A 101 -4.29 4.95 12.69
CA ARG A 101 -3.80 4.47 13.98
C ARG A 101 -3.38 3.00 13.95
N LEU A 102 -4.14 2.16 13.26
CA LEU A 102 -3.83 0.75 13.10
C LEU A 102 -2.52 0.55 12.33
N TYR A 103 -2.29 1.33 11.27
CA TYR A 103 -1.05 1.31 10.52
C TYR A 103 0.15 1.70 11.38
N GLN A 104 0.04 2.77 12.18
CA GLN A 104 1.08 3.17 13.13
C GLN A 104 1.42 2.05 14.13
N ILE A 105 0.41 1.34 14.65
CA ILE A 105 0.63 0.21 15.56
C ILE A 105 1.39 -0.93 14.87
N VAL A 106 1.05 -1.25 13.61
CA VAL A 106 1.74 -2.29 12.85
C VAL A 106 3.17 -1.87 12.54
N ILE A 107 3.39 -0.63 12.07
CA ILE A 107 4.73 -0.07 11.81
C ILE A 107 5.62 -0.20 13.04
N ASN A 108 5.15 0.31 14.19
CA ASN A 108 5.92 0.31 15.44
C ASN A 108 6.18 -1.10 16.01
N LYS A 109 5.43 -2.11 15.56
CA LYS A 109 5.65 -3.52 15.93
C LYS A 109 6.59 -4.26 14.98
N THR A 110 6.68 -3.79 13.74
CA THR A 110 7.44 -4.44 12.66
C THR A 110 8.82 -3.81 12.49
N TYR A 111 8.94 -2.50 12.74
CA TYR A 111 10.19 -1.75 12.72
C TYR A 111 10.55 -1.40 14.16
N ASP A 112 11.57 -2.06 14.69
CA ASP A 112 12.26 -1.61 15.91
C ASP A 112 13.00 -0.32 15.55
N LEU A 113 12.40 0.84 15.83
CA LEU A 113 13.10 2.12 15.88
C LEU A 113 13.92 2.23 17.17
#